data_AF-A0A9X4JTY6-F1
#
_entry.id   AF-A0A9X4JTY6-F1
#
_cell.length_a   1.000
_cell.length_b   1.000
_cell.length_c   1.000
_cell.angle_alpha   90.00
_cell.angle_beta   90.00
_cell.angle_gamma   90.00
#
_symmetry.space_group_name_H-M   'P 1'
#
loop_
_entity.id
_entity.type
_entity.pdbx_description
1 polymer ?
#
loop_
_entity_poly.entity_id
_entity_poly.type
_entity_poly.pdbx_seq_one_letter_code
_entity_poly.pdbx_strand_id
1 'polypeptide(L)'
;LDELLIIDSNALYVFDRGYVDYKKWDDYCEAGIRFVTRIKDNFIINTIDDKPVDGTNMTESIVILGDPNTTMMRNKLRLIHTVDTTGSPVVILTNDFSIRAQEVSEIYRLRWKVELFFN
;
A
#
# COMPACT_ATOMS: atom_id res chain seq x y z
N LEU A 1 6.96 -8.11 -16.24
CA LEU A 1 6.54 -8.24 -14.83
C LEU A 1 5.13 -8.84 -14.73
N ASP A 2 4.21 -8.47 -15.63
CA ASP A 2 2.80 -8.94 -15.61
C ASP A 2 2.57 -10.41 -15.95
N GLU A 3 3.51 -11.06 -16.63
CA GLU A 3 3.41 -12.51 -16.94
C GLU A 3 3.70 -13.43 -15.74
N LEU A 4 4.02 -12.88 -14.56
CA LEU A 4 4.38 -13.65 -13.35
C LEU A 4 3.41 -13.49 -12.17
N LEU A 5 2.31 -12.75 -12.34
CA LEU A 5 1.31 -12.61 -11.29
C LEU A 5 0.34 -13.80 -11.32
N ILE A 6 0.52 -14.73 -10.38
CA ILE A 6 -0.43 -15.81 -10.13
C ILE A 6 -1.66 -15.22 -9.42
N ILE A 7 -2.83 -15.33 -10.03
CA ILE A 7 -4.06 -14.93 -9.35
C ILE A 7 -4.40 -16.01 -8.31
N ASP A 8 -3.87 -15.84 -7.10
CA ASP A 8 -4.21 -16.63 -5.92
C ASP A 8 -4.80 -15.69 -4.87
N SER A 9 -6.04 -15.95 -4.46
CA SER A 9 -6.74 -15.14 -3.45
C SER A 9 -6.06 -15.17 -2.07
N ASN A 10 -5.19 -16.15 -1.84
CA ASN A 10 -4.37 -16.26 -0.64
C ASN A 10 -3.02 -15.55 -0.76
N ALA A 11 -2.63 -15.11 -1.96
CA ALA A 11 -1.39 -14.39 -2.17
C ALA A 11 -1.54 -12.91 -1.82
N LEU A 12 -0.48 -12.32 -1.27
CA LEU A 12 -0.34 -10.90 -1.04
C LEU A 12 0.93 -10.41 -1.74
N TYR A 13 0.75 -9.56 -2.75
CA TYR A 13 1.86 -9.01 -3.51
C TYR A 13 2.50 -7.84 -2.79
N VAL A 14 3.79 -7.95 -2.48
CA VAL A 14 4.54 -6.86 -1.84
C VAL A 14 5.43 -6.19 -2.87
N PHE A 15 5.08 -4.97 -3.26
CA PHE A 15 5.80 -4.18 -4.26
C PHE A 15 6.81 -3.22 -3.61
N ASP A 16 7.91 -2.99 -4.31
CA ASP A 16 8.90 -1.99 -3.93
C ASP A 16 8.48 -0.57 -4.26
N ARG A 17 9.20 0.36 -3.63
CA ARG A 17 9.05 1.81 -3.77
C ARG A 17 9.23 2.22 -5.24
N GLY A 18 8.18 2.76 -5.86
CA GLY A 18 8.28 3.44 -7.17
C GLY A 18 7.42 2.88 -8.29
N TYR A 19 6.65 1.82 -8.05
CA TYR A 19 5.63 1.41 -9.01
C TYR A 19 4.41 2.34 -8.87
N VAL A 20 4.24 3.29 -9.78
CA VAL A 20 3.08 4.21 -9.79
C VAL A 20 2.37 4.08 -11.12
N ASP A 21 1.29 3.30 -11.11
CA ASP A 21 0.36 3.23 -12.23
C ASP A 21 -1.04 3.06 -11.64
N TYR A 22 -1.77 4.19 -11.56
CA TYR A 22 -3.11 4.21 -10.99
C TYR A 22 -4.07 3.29 -11.72
N LYS A 23 -3.95 3.19 -13.06
CA LYS A 23 -4.79 2.32 -13.86
C LYS A 23 -4.53 0.87 -13.50
N LYS A 24 -3.26 0.49 -13.41
CA LYS A 24 -2.87 -0.89 -13.07
C LYS A 24 -3.25 -1.30 -11.66
N TRP A 25 -3.13 -0.41 -10.68
CA TRP A 25 -3.63 -0.69 -9.34
C TRP A 25 -5.15 -0.82 -9.30
N ASP A 26 -5.88 -0.07 -10.12
CA ASP A 26 -7.33 -0.24 -10.29
C ASP A 26 -7.65 -1.60 -10.89
N ASP A 27 -6.92 -2.00 -11.94
CA ASP A 27 -7.06 -3.32 -12.58
C ASP A 27 -6.75 -4.45 -11.58
N TYR A 28 -5.75 -4.30 -10.69
CA TYR A 28 -5.49 -5.26 -9.61
C TYR A 28 -6.64 -5.36 -8.62
N CYS A 29 -7.24 -4.23 -8.25
CA CYS A 29 -8.42 -4.24 -7.37
C CYS A 29 -9.59 -4.98 -8.02
N GLU A 30 -9.83 -4.73 -9.32
CA GLU A 30 -10.90 -5.38 -10.09
C GLU A 30 -10.65 -6.88 -10.29
N ALA A 31 -9.40 -7.29 -10.44
CA ALA A 31 -8.99 -8.68 -10.56
C ALA A 31 -8.92 -9.43 -9.20
N GLY A 32 -9.19 -8.76 -8.08
CA GLY A 32 -9.07 -9.36 -6.73
C GLY A 32 -7.63 -9.66 -6.31
N ILE A 33 -6.65 -9.04 -6.96
CA ILE A 33 -5.23 -9.19 -6.64
C ILE A 33 -4.91 -8.29 -5.45
N ARG A 34 -4.53 -8.91 -4.32
CA ARG A 34 -4.20 -8.20 -3.09
C ARG A 34 -2.76 -7.70 -3.11
N PHE A 35 -2.51 -6.47 -2.70
CA PHE A 35 -1.16 -5.90 -2.67
C PHE A 35 -0.88 -4.98 -1.50
N VAL A 36 0.40 -4.88 -1.16
CA VAL A 36 1.00 -3.90 -0.25
C VAL A 36 2.17 -3.21 -0.96
N THR A 37 2.25 -1.89 -0.86
CA THR A 37 3.35 -1.12 -1.44
C THR A 37 3.69 0.09 -0.59
N ARG A 38 4.95 0.53 -0.62
CA ARG A 38 5.34 1.81 0.00
C ARG A 38 5.32 2.92 -1.02
N ILE A 39 4.71 4.03 -0.64
CA ILE A 39 4.62 5.22 -1.49
C ILE A 39 5.57 6.34 -1.02
N LYS A 40 5.81 7.31 -1.91
CA LYS A 40 6.60 8.55 -1.68
C LYS A 40 5.67 9.76 -1.75
N ASP A 41 6.21 10.96 -1.65
CA ASP A 41 5.46 12.22 -1.58
C ASP A 41 4.82 12.68 -2.91
N ASN A 42 4.96 11.91 -3.99
CA ASN A 42 4.50 12.31 -5.34
C ASN A 42 3.08 11.83 -5.68
N PHE A 43 2.29 11.43 -4.69
CA PHE A 43 0.94 10.89 -4.91
C PHE A 43 -0.11 11.95 -4.64
N ILE A 44 -1.08 12.06 -5.53
CA ILE A 44 -2.30 12.84 -5.28
C ILE A 44 -3.22 11.92 -4.48
N ILE A 45 -3.40 12.23 -3.20
CA ILE A 45 -4.16 11.43 -2.24
C ILE A 45 -5.41 12.21 -1.86
N ASN A 46 -6.58 11.64 -2.13
CA ASN A 46 -7.86 12.19 -1.68
C ASN A 46 -8.35 11.36 -0.49
N THR A 47 -8.16 11.88 0.72
CA THR A 47 -8.58 11.20 1.96
C THR A 47 -10.09 11.29 2.14
N ILE A 48 -10.72 10.13 2.37
CA ILE A 48 -12.15 10.00 2.64
C ILE A 48 -12.41 9.89 4.14
N ASP A 49 -11.58 9.10 4.81
CA ASP A 49 -11.67 8.86 6.25
C ASP A 49 -10.24 8.69 6.80
N ASP A 50 -10.03 9.09 8.04
CA ASP A 50 -8.73 9.00 8.71
C ASP A 50 -8.92 8.75 10.20
N LYS A 51 -8.17 7.79 10.75
CA LYS A 51 -8.28 7.41 12.15
C LYS A 51 -6.95 6.91 12.72
N PRO A 52 -6.71 7.13 14.03
CA PRO A 52 -5.60 6.49 14.71
C PRO A 52 -5.82 4.97 14.78
N VAL A 53 -4.71 4.23 14.80
CA VAL A 53 -4.71 2.79 15.08
C VAL A 53 -4.47 2.59 16.57
N ASP A 54 -5.49 2.11 17.28
CA ASP A 54 -5.48 1.96 18.73
C ASP A 54 -4.25 1.18 19.26
N GLY A 55 -3.66 1.70 20.33
CA GLY A 55 -2.49 1.11 20.98
C GLY A 55 -1.18 1.26 20.19
N THR A 56 -1.14 2.11 19.16
CA THR A 56 0.04 2.36 18.34
C THR A 56 0.21 3.85 18.00
N ASN A 57 1.37 4.21 17.46
CA ASN A 57 1.63 5.55 16.90
C ASN A 57 1.30 5.60 15.38
N MET A 58 0.45 4.71 14.89
CA MET A 58 0.09 4.61 13.47
C MET A 58 -1.24 5.28 13.22
N THR A 59 -1.44 5.76 12.00
CA THR A 59 -2.77 6.14 11.48
C THR A 59 -3.11 5.29 10.28
N GLU A 60 -4.41 5.08 10.07
CA GLU A 60 -4.94 4.47 8.87
C GLU A 60 -6.03 5.35 8.26
N SER A 61 -6.00 5.48 6.95
CA SER A 61 -6.91 6.34 6.21
C SER A 61 -7.50 5.57 5.03
N ILE A 62 -8.76 5.83 4.71
CA ILE A 62 -9.39 5.38 3.46
C ILE A 62 -9.17 6.48 2.44
N VAL A 63 -8.59 6.15 1.28
CA VAL A 63 -8.19 7.13 0.26
C VAL A 63 -8.61 6.70 -1.14
N ILE A 64 -8.70 7.67 -2.05
CA ILE A 64 -8.68 7.43 -3.50
C ILE A 64 -7.50 8.20 -4.09
N LEU A 65 -6.72 7.54 -4.94
CA LEU A 65 -5.55 8.15 -5.56
C LEU A 65 -5.85 8.78 -6.90
N GLY A 66 -5.13 9.85 -7.21
CA GLY A 66 -5.17 10.55 -8.49
C GLY A 66 -5.97 11.85 -8.47
N ASP A 67 -6.02 12.50 -9.62
CA ASP A 67 -6.66 13.81 -9.79
C ASP A 67 -7.96 13.63 -10.60
N PRO A 68 -9.10 14.10 -10.08
CA PRO A 68 -10.39 14.07 -10.79
C PRO A 68 -10.36 14.68 -12.20
N ASN A 69 -9.43 15.61 -12.46
CA ASN A 69 -9.30 16.30 -13.75
C ASN A 69 -8.38 15.58 -14.74
N THR A 70 -7.62 14.57 -14.31
CA THR A 70 -6.70 13.83 -15.18
C THR A 70 -6.92 12.32 -15.08
N THR A 71 -6.28 11.65 -14.12
CA THR A 71 -6.41 10.22 -13.88
C THR A 71 -6.64 10.00 -12.39
N MET A 72 -7.74 9.34 -12.08
CA MET A 72 -8.17 9.00 -10.73
C MET A 72 -8.57 7.53 -10.70
N MET A 73 -8.18 6.84 -9.63
CA MET A 73 -8.62 5.47 -9.38
C MET A 73 -10.12 5.42 -9.10
N ARG A 74 -10.77 4.31 -9.44
CA ARG A 74 -12.16 4.06 -9.06
C ARG A 74 -12.26 3.37 -7.70
N ASN A 75 -11.29 2.52 -7.38
CA ASN A 75 -11.26 1.76 -6.15
C ASN A 75 -10.65 2.55 -4.99
N LYS A 76 -11.23 2.36 -3.80
CA LYS A 76 -10.68 2.89 -2.55
C LYS A 76 -9.52 2.03 -2.09
N LEU A 77 -8.51 2.69 -1.53
CA LEU A 77 -7.36 2.04 -0.92
C LEU A 77 -7.27 2.42 0.54
N ARG A 78 -6.48 1.64 1.27
CA ARG A 78 -6.10 1.93 2.65
C ARG A 78 -4.67 2.46 2.67
N LEU A 79 -4.51 3.61 3.28
CA LEU A 79 -3.24 4.26 3.53
C LEU A 79 -2.87 4.08 5.00
N ILE A 80 -1.63 3.70 5.28
CA ILE A 80 -1.13 3.49 6.64
C ILE A 80 0.11 4.34 6.82
N HIS A 81 0.06 5.26 7.78
CA HIS A 81 1.23 6.02 8.22
C HIS A 81 1.85 5.33 9.43
N THR A 82 3.16 5.09 9.34
CA THR A 82 3.95 4.45 10.40
C THR A 82 5.38 4.99 10.35
N VAL A 83 6.24 4.46 11.21
CA VAL A 83 7.68 4.76 11.22
C VAL A 83 8.47 3.46 11.09
N ASP A 84 9.64 3.54 10.47
CA ASP A 84 10.58 2.42 10.48
C ASP A 84 11.33 2.30 11.82
N THR A 85 12.25 1.35 11.91
CA THR A 85 13.04 1.09 13.12
C THR A 85 13.97 2.24 13.52
N THR A 86 14.21 3.20 12.62
CA THR A 86 15.02 4.40 12.87
C THR A 86 14.15 5.60 13.27
N GLY A 87 12.82 5.45 13.26
CA GLY A 87 11.87 6.53 13.47
C GLY A 87 11.56 7.34 12.21
N SER A 88 12.04 6.91 11.04
CA SER A 88 11.77 7.63 9.78
C SER A 88 10.35 7.33 9.28
N PRO A 89 9.60 8.33 8.77
CA PRO A 89 8.26 8.12 8.26
C PRO A 89 8.18 7.10 7.12
N VAL A 90 7.16 6.24 7.19
CA VAL A 90 6.83 5.26 6.17
C VAL A 90 5.34 5.35 5.88
N VAL A 91 5.00 5.48 4.60
CA VAL A 91 3.61 5.48 4.14
C VAL A 91 3.40 4.24 3.29
N ILE A 92 2.47 3.40 3.71
CA ILE A 92 2.15 2.12 3.09
C ILE A 92 0.74 2.18 2.53
N LEU A 93 0.56 1.66 1.34
CA LEU A 93 -0.70 1.60 0.62
C LEU A 93 -1.08 0.13 0.39
N THR A 94 -2.35 -0.21 0.59
CA THR A 94 -2.89 -1.55 0.36
C THR A 94 -4.33 -1.49 -0.13
N ASN A 95 -4.74 -2.43 -0.97
CA ASN A 95 -6.15 -2.64 -1.31
C ASN A 95 -6.83 -3.67 -0.38
N ASP A 96 -6.09 -4.21 0.59
CA ASP A 96 -6.56 -5.20 1.53
C ASP A 96 -6.95 -4.58 2.88
N PHE A 97 -8.25 -4.54 3.12
CA PHE A 97 -8.85 -4.03 4.36
C PHE A 97 -9.03 -5.12 5.43
N SER A 98 -8.75 -6.39 5.12
CA SER A 98 -8.93 -7.52 6.04
C SER A 98 -7.75 -7.72 7.01
N ILE A 99 -6.55 -7.28 6.62
CA ILE A 99 -5.33 -7.39 7.42
C ILE A 99 -5.26 -6.22 8.41
N ARG A 100 -4.70 -6.39 9.61
CA ARG A 100 -4.53 -5.28 10.57
C ARG A 100 -3.43 -4.33 10.13
N ALA A 101 -3.50 -3.05 10.50
CA ALA A 101 -2.51 -2.06 10.08
C ALA A 101 -1.09 -2.43 10.54
N GLN A 102 -0.96 -2.95 11.76
CA GLN A 102 0.31 -3.44 12.31
C GLN A 102 0.90 -4.59 11.49
N GLU A 103 0.05 -5.50 11.00
CA GLU A 103 0.48 -6.62 10.15
C GLU A 103 0.96 -6.13 8.78
N VAL A 104 0.28 -5.14 8.19
CA VAL A 104 0.74 -4.52 6.94
C VAL A 104 2.12 -3.85 7.13
N SER A 105 2.32 -3.15 8.25
CA SER A 105 3.63 -2.57 8.60
C SER A 105 4.71 -3.64 8.79
N GLU A 106 4.39 -4.75 9.45
CA GLU A 106 5.28 -5.90 9.62
C GLU A 106 5.69 -6.51 8.28
N ILE A 107 4.72 -6.79 7.41
CA ILE A 107 4.93 -7.37 6.08
C ILE A 107 5.91 -6.52 5.29
N TYR A 108 5.70 -5.20 5.27
CA TYR A 108 6.60 -4.30 4.55
C TYR A 108 8.00 -4.25 5.19
N ARG A 109 8.10 -4.29 6.52
CA ARG A 109 9.40 -4.35 7.22
C ARG A 109 10.17 -5.63 6.89
N LEU A 110 9.50 -6.77 6.83
CA LEU A 110 10.11 -8.05 6.44
C LEU A 110 10.59 -8.01 4.99
N ARG A 111 9.82 -7.39 4.08
CA ARG A 111 10.25 -7.19 2.69
C ARG A 111 11.54 -6.39 2.58
N TRP A 112 11.71 -5.34 3.38
CA TRP A 112 12.95 -4.56 3.41
C TRP A 112 14.14 -5.38 3.95
N LYS A 113 13.91 -6.25 4.95
CA LYS A 113 14.96 -7.15 5.44
C LYS A 113 15.47 -8.10 4.36
N VAL A 114 14.63 -8.55 3.43
CA VAL A 114 15.05 -9.40 2.31
C VAL A 114 16.09 -8.70 1.43
N GLU A 115 15.95 -7.38 1.19
CA GLU A 115 16.92 -6.60 0.41
C GLU A 115 18.31 -6.53 1.05
N LEU A 116 18.37 -6.57 2.38
CA LEU A 116 19.66 -6.58 3.11
C LEU A 116 20.49 -7.85 2.85
N PHE A 117 19.89 -8.92 2.35
CA PHE A 117 20.61 -10.15 2.00
C PHE A 117 21.17 -10.16 0.57
N PHE A 118 20.75 -9.22 -0.27
CA PHE A 118 21.19 -9.10 -1.66
C PHE A 118 22.13 -7.90 -1.89
N ASN A 119 22.52 -7.21 -0.82
CA ASN A 119 23.45 -6.08 -0.81
C ASN A 119 24.78 -6.42 -0.13
#